data_AF-A0A4Y8Y239-F1
#
_entry.id   AF-A0A4Y8Y239-F1
#
_cell.length_a   1.000
_cell.length_b   1.000
_cell.length_c   1.000
_cell.angle_alpha   90.00
_cell.angle_beta   90.00
_cell.angle_gamma   90.00
#
_symmetry.space_group_name_H-M   'P 1'
#
loop_
_entity.id
_entity.type
_entity.pdbx_description
1 polymer ?
#
loop_
_entity_poly.entity_id
_entity_poly.type
_entity_poly.pdbx_seq_one_letter_code
_entity_poly.pdbx_strand_id
1 'polypeptide(L)'
;MGEKYDGDRLASAVARSVNWSDLMRRLGLKVSGGQRRVLQAKVNELGLDTSHFKQRSPWRRYPDEAIAAAAATSTTLREVVTKLGAAPATGTLSHIARRIAAAGIDVSHFPGMNREHIDLPFTADELTVAAAATNSVRGIARLLGVPEDSRSRAVLGRMLREHAIDTGHFRNRRPAVDAKALRAAVLTSASYADVMRALGLTVNDTNHRRVRRVAAQLGLDTSHFRRRAWGTVQAPKPRRPVAPDVLVVSPKGSPRVNRARLHRALQEIDVPYACARCGNTGEWLGESITLPIDHISGDRLDNRRENLRYLCPNCHALTATWCRNRHRGRTADSP
;
A
#
# COMPACT_ATOMS: atom_id res chain seq x y z
N MET A 1 4.14 -21.34 25.33
CA MET A 1 3.46 -20.33 26.16
C MET A 1 4.42 -19.16 26.30
N GLY A 2 4.15 -18.03 25.64
CA GLY A 2 5.18 -17.00 25.45
C GLY A 2 5.36 -16.12 26.69
N GLU A 3 6.55 -16.18 27.31
CA GLU A 3 7.08 -15.30 28.38
C GLU A 3 6.94 -13.78 28.14
N LYS A 4 6.38 -13.37 26.99
CA LYS A 4 6.27 -11.98 26.52
C LYS A 4 5.01 -11.26 27.01
N TYR A 5 4.04 -11.98 27.57
CA TYR A 5 2.78 -11.43 28.07
C TYR A 5 2.40 -11.98 29.45
N ASP A 6 3.39 -12.44 30.20
CA ASP A 6 3.18 -12.84 31.58
C ASP A 6 2.68 -11.64 32.39
N GLY A 7 1.68 -11.85 33.25
CA GLY A 7 0.94 -10.79 33.94
C GLY A 7 1.86 -9.91 34.78
N ASP A 8 2.77 -10.54 35.53
CA ASP A 8 3.72 -9.87 36.43
C ASP A 8 4.79 -9.09 35.66
N ARG A 9 5.27 -9.67 34.54
CA ARG A 9 6.21 -9.01 33.64
C ARG A 9 5.57 -7.79 32.97
N LEU A 10 4.30 -7.89 32.57
CA LEU A 10 3.57 -6.79 31.94
C LEU A 10 3.28 -5.68 32.95
N ALA A 11 2.89 -6.00 34.17
CA ALA A 11 2.68 -5.04 35.25
C ALA A 11 3.97 -4.26 35.57
N SER A 12 5.09 -4.97 35.74
CA SER A 12 6.41 -4.35 35.97
C SER A 12 6.86 -3.47 34.80
N ALA A 13 6.63 -3.92 33.57
CA ALA A 13 6.96 -3.15 32.38
C ALA A 13 6.09 -1.90 32.24
N VAL A 14 4.79 -1.97 32.56
CA VAL A 14 3.86 -0.83 32.53
C VAL A 14 4.26 0.22 33.55
N ALA A 15 4.54 -0.16 34.80
CA ALA A 15 4.94 0.77 35.85
C ALA A 15 6.21 1.58 35.48
N ARG A 16 7.14 0.97 34.74
CA ARG A 16 8.41 1.59 34.32
C ARG A 16 8.36 2.27 32.95
N SER A 17 7.23 2.21 32.26
CA SER A 17 7.08 2.75 30.91
C SER A 17 6.46 4.14 30.93
N VAL A 18 6.98 5.01 30.06
CA VAL A 18 6.48 6.40 29.95
C VAL A 18 5.46 6.54 28.81
N ASN A 19 5.41 5.59 27.87
CA ASN A 19 4.42 5.54 26.79
C ASN A 19 4.37 4.13 26.15
N TRP A 20 3.38 3.91 25.29
CA TRP A 20 3.19 2.63 24.58
C TRP A 20 4.39 2.18 23.73
N SER A 21 5.17 3.11 23.16
CA SER A 21 6.36 2.76 22.38
C SER A 21 7.52 2.33 23.27
N ASP A 22 7.64 2.94 24.44
CA ASP A 22 8.60 2.56 25.48
C ASP A 22 8.26 1.17 26.06
N LEU A 23 6.98 0.93 26.38
CA LEU A 23 6.50 -0.38 26.80
C LEU A 23 6.83 -1.48 25.77
N MET A 24 6.56 -1.22 24.49
CA MET A 24 6.90 -2.17 23.42
C MET A 24 8.41 -2.44 23.35
N ARG A 25 9.25 -1.41 23.48
CA ARG A 25 10.72 -1.59 23.49
C ARG A 25 11.20 -2.39 24.69
N ARG A 26 10.68 -2.13 25.88
CA ARG A 26 11.02 -2.86 27.12
C ARG A 26 10.59 -4.33 27.10
N LEU A 27 9.50 -4.64 26.39
CA LEU A 27 9.06 -6.01 26.15
C LEU A 27 9.79 -6.70 24.98
N GLY A 28 10.77 -6.04 24.36
CA GLY A 28 11.50 -6.57 23.19
C GLY A 28 10.61 -6.71 21.95
N LEU A 29 9.53 -5.94 21.86
CA LEU A 29 8.57 -5.97 20.77
C LEU A 29 8.89 -4.89 19.72
N LYS A 30 8.70 -5.26 18.45
CA LYS A 30 8.77 -4.29 17.34
C LYS A 30 7.65 -3.26 17.46
N VAL A 31 8.02 -1.98 17.49
CA VAL A 31 7.07 -0.86 17.52
C VAL A 31 6.20 -0.89 16.26
N SER A 32 4.92 -1.27 16.44
CA SER A 32 3.94 -1.32 15.35
C SER A 32 2.53 -1.07 15.88
N GLY A 33 1.66 -0.52 15.04
CA GLY A 33 0.27 -0.23 15.42
C GLY A 33 -0.55 -1.48 15.76
N GLY A 34 -0.25 -2.61 15.10
CA GLY A 34 -0.89 -3.90 15.39
C GLY A 34 -0.51 -4.44 16.77
N GLN A 35 0.78 -4.48 17.08
CA GLN A 35 1.28 -4.92 18.40
C GLN A 35 0.78 -4.01 19.52
N ARG A 36 0.75 -2.70 19.29
CA ARG A 36 0.18 -1.75 20.23
C ARG A 36 -1.28 -2.08 20.58
N ARG A 37 -2.10 -2.43 19.59
CA ARG A 37 -3.52 -2.76 19.81
C ARG A 37 -3.69 -4.04 20.62
N VAL A 38 -2.87 -5.06 20.38
CA VAL A 38 -2.86 -6.31 21.17
C VAL A 38 -2.44 -6.04 22.61
N LEU A 39 -1.40 -5.22 22.82
CA LEU A 39 -0.96 -4.82 24.16
C LEU A 39 -2.02 -4.00 24.91
N GLN A 40 -2.70 -3.07 24.23
CA GLN A 40 -3.80 -2.31 24.82
C GLN A 40 -4.94 -3.21 25.29
N ALA A 41 -5.32 -4.20 24.48
CA ALA A 41 -6.34 -5.17 24.88
C ALA A 41 -5.92 -5.95 26.14
N LYS A 42 -4.67 -6.43 26.20
CA LYS A 42 -4.16 -7.18 27.35
C LYS A 42 -4.00 -6.36 28.63
N VAL A 43 -3.53 -5.12 28.51
CA VAL A 43 -3.42 -4.18 29.66
C VAL A 43 -4.81 -3.88 30.23
N ASN A 44 -5.81 -3.69 29.37
CA ASN A 44 -7.20 -3.47 29.79
C ASN A 44 -7.80 -4.73 30.43
N GLU A 45 -7.55 -5.92 29.85
CA GLU A 45 -8.00 -7.21 30.38
C GLU A 45 -7.43 -7.50 31.78
N LEU A 46 -6.19 -7.05 32.04
CA LEU A 46 -5.50 -7.19 33.33
C LEU A 46 -5.73 -6.02 34.29
N GLY A 47 -6.53 -5.01 33.91
CA GLY A 47 -6.83 -3.85 34.76
C GLY A 47 -5.61 -3.00 35.15
N LEU A 48 -4.54 -3.02 34.34
CA LEU A 48 -3.30 -2.32 34.67
C LEU A 48 -3.41 -0.81 34.40
N ASP A 49 -3.02 0.01 35.37
CA ASP A 49 -3.05 1.46 35.23
C ASP A 49 -2.02 1.96 34.19
N THR A 50 -2.49 2.76 33.24
CA THR A 50 -1.68 3.42 32.21
C THR A 50 -1.93 4.92 32.15
N SER A 51 -2.56 5.49 33.19
CA SER A 51 -2.85 6.93 33.32
C SER A 51 -1.58 7.79 33.29
N HIS A 52 -0.47 7.27 33.82
CA HIS A 52 0.85 7.92 33.83
C HIS A 52 1.57 7.91 32.48
N PHE A 53 1.07 7.17 31.49
CA PHE A 53 1.67 7.19 30.16
C PHE A 53 1.48 8.59 29.56
N LYS A 54 2.58 9.25 29.23
CA LYS A 54 2.56 10.56 28.55
C LYS A 54 1.68 10.43 27.32
N GLN A 55 0.51 11.10 27.37
CA GLN A 55 -0.24 11.37 26.16
C GLN A 55 0.69 12.13 25.20
N ARG A 56 0.61 11.80 23.92
CA ARG A 56 1.46 12.43 22.89
C ARG A 56 1.47 13.94 23.07
N SER A 57 2.65 14.52 22.88
CA SER A 57 2.96 15.94 23.01
C SER A 57 1.82 16.87 22.52
N PRO A 58 1.63 18.03 23.16
CA PRO A 58 0.58 19.01 22.83
C PRO A 58 0.57 19.47 21.36
N TRP A 59 1.68 19.26 20.63
CA TRP A 59 1.78 19.48 19.18
C TRP A 59 0.96 18.45 18.40
N ARG A 60 -0.36 18.65 18.40
CA ARG A 60 -1.23 18.05 17.41
C ARG A 60 -0.93 18.72 16.08
N ARG A 61 -0.48 17.96 15.08
CA ARG A 61 -0.27 18.44 13.70
C ARG A 61 -1.48 19.23 13.15
N TYR A 62 -2.67 18.91 13.67
CA TYR A 62 -3.91 19.65 13.45
C TYR A 62 -4.56 19.91 14.82
N PRO A 63 -4.44 21.11 15.41
CA PRO A 63 -5.16 21.47 16.63
C PRO A 63 -6.67 21.52 16.36
N ASP A 64 -7.50 21.23 17.37
CA ASP A 64 -8.97 21.17 17.19
C ASP A 64 -9.53 22.53 16.73
N GLU A 65 -8.96 23.64 17.20
CA GLU A 65 -9.29 25.00 16.74
C GLU A 65 -9.05 25.19 15.23
N ALA A 66 -7.91 24.74 14.71
CA ALA A 66 -7.64 24.83 13.27
C ALA A 66 -8.58 23.93 12.46
N ILE A 67 -8.95 22.77 13.00
CA ILE A 67 -9.94 21.88 12.37
C ILE A 67 -11.31 22.56 12.35
N ALA A 68 -11.71 23.22 13.44
CA ALA A 68 -12.99 23.94 13.55
C ALA A 68 -13.05 25.13 12.57
N ALA A 69 -12.00 25.95 12.52
CA ALA A 69 -11.90 27.08 11.58
C ALA A 69 -11.94 26.62 10.11
N ALA A 70 -11.24 25.53 9.79
CA ALA A 70 -11.28 24.93 8.47
C ALA A 70 -12.67 24.34 8.15
N ALA A 71 -13.33 23.70 9.12
CA ALA A 71 -14.66 23.10 8.96
C ALA A 71 -15.75 24.16 8.76
N ALA A 72 -15.72 25.26 9.51
CA ALA A 72 -16.71 26.34 9.41
C ALA A 72 -16.75 26.98 8.02
N THR A 73 -15.60 27.06 7.33
CA THR A 73 -15.49 27.70 6.02
C THR A 73 -15.51 26.71 4.85
N SER A 74 -15.65 25.41 5.13
CA SER A 74 -15.63 24.35 4.12
C SER A 74 -16.99 23.71 3.97
N THR A 75 -17.20 23.05 2.83
CA THR A 75 -18.41 22.26 2.55
C THR A 75 -18.10 20.77 2.46
N THR A 76 -16.82 20.41 2.34
CA THR A 76 -16.38 19.01 2.26
C THR A 76 -15.19 18.74 3.17
N LEU A 77 -15.11 17.49 3.67
CA LEU A 77 -13.96 17.03 4.46
C LEU A 77 -12.65 17.08 3.66
N ARG A 78 -12.72 16.99 2.33
CA ARG A 78 -11.55 17.19 1.46
C ARG A 78 -11.03 18.62 1.55
N GLU A 79 -11.90 19.61 1.46
CA GLU A 79 -11.52 21.02 1.62
C GLU A 79 -10.94 21.29 3.00
N VAL A 80 -11.51 20.72 4.06
CA VAL A 80 -10.95 20.84 5.42
C VAL A 80 -9.51 20.35 5.45
N VAL A 81 -9.26 19.15 4.89
CA VAL A 81 -7.91 18.57 4.84
C VAL A 81 -6.96 19.41 3.98
N THR A 82 -7.43 19.94 2.85
CA THR A 82 -6.65 20.84 1.99
C THR A 82 -6.29 22.14 2.71
N LYS A 83 -7.23 22.77 3.41
CA LYS A 83 -7.01 24.01 4.20
C LYS A 83 -6.08 23.79 5.39
N LEU A 84 -6.07 22.59 5.95
CA LEU A 84 -5.09 22.16 6.96
C LEU A 84 -3.70 21.85 6.35
N GLY A 85 -3.49 22.11 5.06
CA GLY A 85 -2.20 21.91 4.37
C GLY A 85 -1.83 20.44 4.21
N ALA A 86 -2.82 19.54 4.20
CA ALA A 86 -2.60 18.11 4.14
C ALA A 86 -3.13 17.52 2.83
N ALA A 87 -2.48 16.46 2.35
CA ALA A 87 -2.95 15.75 1.17
C ALA A 87 -4.25 14.97 1.49
N PRO A 88 -5.31 15.06 0.65
CA PRO A 88 -6.60 14.42 0.86
C PRO A 88 -6.57 12.90 0.56
N ALA A 89 -5.72 12.19 1.30
CA ALA A 89 -5.66 10.73 1.32
C ALA A 89 -6.73 10.14 2.24
N THR A 90 -7.21 8.93 1.93
CA THR A 90 -8.28 8.24 2.69
C THR A 90 -7.97 8.13 4.20
N GLY A 91 -6.70 7.91 4.56
CA GLY A 91 -6.28 7.85 5.96
C GLY A 91 -6.34 9.20 6.69
N THR A 92 -5.95 10.28 6.01
CA THR A 92 -6.00 11.65 6.54
C THR A 92 -7.44 12.10 6.73
N LEU A 93 -8.30 11.88 5.72
CA LEU A 93 -9.74 12.15 5.78
C LEU A 93 -10.36 11.40 6.98
N SER A 94 -10.10 10.10 7.12
CA SER A 94 -10.62 9.29 8.24
C SER A 94 -10.07 9.70 9.61
N HIS A 95 -8.86 10.29 9.65
CA HIS A 95 -8.30 10.82 10.89
C HIS A 95 -8.96 12.12 11.32
N ILE A 96 -9.13 13.06 10.38
CA ILE A 96 -9.76 14.36 10.63
C ILE A 96 -11.26 14.18 10.91
N ALA A 97 -11.97 13.30 10.21
CA ALA A 97 -13.38 12.99 10.52
C ALA A 97 -13.58 12.51 11.97
N ARG A 98 -12.72 11.60 12.46
CA ARG A 98 -12.77 11.16 13.87
C ARG A 98 -12.43 12.28 14.85
N ARG A 99 -11.57 13.23 14.47
CA ARG A 99 -11.23 14.38 15.31
C ARG A 99 -12.40 15.36 15.41
N ILE A 100 -13.05 15.66 14.29
CA ILE A 100 -14.27 16.46 14.23
C ILE A 100 -15.33 15.88 15.17
N ALA A 101 -15.61 14.57 15.05
CA ALA A 101 -16.59 13.90 15.92
C ALA A 101 -16.18 13.91 17.40
N ALA A 102 -14.90 13.66 17.72
CA ALA A 102 -14.42 13.65 19.10
C ALA A 102 -14.37 15.04 19.75
N ALA A 103 -14.21 16.09 18.96
CA ALA A 103 -14.18 17.48 19.42
C ALA A 103 -15.56 18.16 19.37
N GLY A 104 -16.60 17.47 18.91
CA GLY A 104 -17.96 18.04 18.81
C GLY A 104 -18.06 19.20 17.81
N ILE A 105 -17.20 19.25 16.80
CA ILE A 105 -17.19 20.34 15.81
C ILE A 105 -18.39 20.15 14.88
N ASP A 106 -19.22 21.19 14.74
CA ASP A 106 -20.36 21.16 13.84
C ASP A 106 -19.93 21.10 12.37
N VAL A 107 -20.43 20.09 11.69
CA VAL A 107 -20.23 19.79 10.27
C VAL A 107 -21.53 19.33 9.62
N SER A 108 -22.66 19.68 10.22
CA SER A 108 -24.00 19.36 9.73
C SER A 108 -24.26 19.88 8.31
N HIS A 109 -23.59 20.96 7.92
CA HIS A 109 -23.61 21.53 6.57
C HIS A 109 -22.82 20.73 5.53
N PHE A 110 -22.07 19.69 5.92
CA PHE A 110 -21.34 18.85 4.97
C PHE A 110 -22.28 17.78 4.40
N PRO A 111 -22.64 17.83 3.09
CA PRO A 111 -23.60 16.89 2.48
C PRO A 111 -23.12 15.43 2.48
N GLY A 112 -21.83 15.19 2.74
CA GLY A 112 -21.24 13.86 2.87
C GLY A 112 -21.14 13.33 4.30
N MET A 113 -21.20 14.20 5.32
CA MET A 113 -21.06 13.82 6.74
C MET A 113 -22.40 13.86 7.49
N ASN A 114 -23.31 14.77 7.11
CA ASN A 114 -24.70 14.73 7.52
C ASN A 114 -25.53 13.87 6.56
N ARG A 115 -25.12 12.60 6.42
CA ARG A 115 -25.95 11.64 5.70
C ARG A 115 -27.01 11.18 6.67
N GLU A 116 -28.24 11.69 6.51
CA GLU A 116 -29.41 11.14 7.17
C GLU A 116 -29.34 9.62 7.11
N HIS A 117 -29.38 9.00 8.29
CA HIS A 117 -29.62 7.57 8.36
C HIS A 117 -30.95 7.37 7.65
N ILE A 118 -30.94 6.74 6.47
CA ILE A 118 -32.17 6.22 5.89
C ILE A 118 -32.69 5.26 6.93
N ASP A 119 -33.70 5.69 7.68
CA ASP A 119 -34.44 4.82 8.56
C ASP A 119 -35.53 4.20 7.70
N LEU A 120 -35.43 2.90 7.51
CA LEU A 120 -36.43 2.19 6.74
C LEU A 120 -37.52 1.79 7.72
N PRO A 121 -38.79 2.14 7.47
CA PRO A 121 -39.88 1.94 8.42
C PRO A 121 -40.37 0.49 8.41
N PHE A 122 -39.46 -0.47 8.53
CA PHE A 122 -39.79 -1.89 8.60
C PHE A 122 -39.66 -2.41 10.01
N THR A 123 -40.70 -3.09 10.46
CA THR A 123 -40.71 -3.82 11.73
C THR A 123 -39.84 -5.07 11.65
N ALA A 124 -39.48 -5.62 12.82
CA ALA A 124 -38.74 -6.88 12.89
C ALA A 124 -39.51 -8.03 12.24
N ASP A 125 -40.84 -8.04 12.34
CA ASP A 125 -41.71 -9.06 11.77
C ASP A 125 -41.72 -9.01 10.24
N GLU A 126 -41.87 -7.82 9.65
CA GLU A 126 -41.80 -7.62 8.20
C GLU A 126 -40.44 -8.05 7.63
N LEU A 127 -39.35 -7.70 8.32
CA LEU A 127 -38.00 -8.13 7.95
C LEU A 127 -37.81 -9.64 8.06
N THR A 128 -38.43 -10.28 9.05
CA THR A 128 -38.37 -11.73 9.25
C THR A 128 -39.09 -12.48 8.13
N VAL A 129 -40.31 -12.05 7.79
CA VAL A 129 -41.08 -12.60 6.66
C VAL A 129 -40.31 -12.42 5.35
N ALA A 130 -39.75 -11.24 5.12
CA ALA A 130 -38.98 -10.96 3.91
C ALA A 130 -37.66 -11.76 3.85
N ALA A 131 -36.98 -11.96 4.98
CA ALA A 131 -35.78 -12.79 5.06
C ALA A 131 -36.08 -14.26 4.79
N ALA A 132 -37.19 -14.80 5.29
CA ALA A 132 -37.61 -16.17 5.04
C ALA A 132 -38.00 -16.41 3.57
N ALA A 133 -38.67 -15.44 2.93
CA ALA A 133 -39.13 -15.54 1.54
C ALA A 133 -38.02 -15.37 0.49
N THR A 134 -36.83 -14.93 0.89
CA THR A 134 -35.74 -14.58 -0.04
C THR A 134 -34.42 -15.23 0.36
N ASN A 135 -33.42 -15.17 -0.53
CA ASN A 135 -32.09 -15.74 -0.31
C ASN A 135 -30.95 -14.71 -0.43
N SER A 136 -31.28 -13.41 -0.35
CA SER A 136 -30.29 -12.33 -0.35
C SER A 136 -30.88 -11.01 0.15
N VAL A 137 -30.04 -10.13 0.69
CA VAL A 137 -30.43 -8.76 1.10
C VAL A 137 -30.97 -7.93 -0.09
N ARG A 138 -30.48 -8.19 -1.31
CA ARG A 138 -31.03 -7.58 -2.53
C ARG A 138 -32.44 -8.08 -2.83
N GLY A 139 -32.72 -9.35 -2.55
CA GLY A 139 -34.07 -9.92 -2.62
C GLY A 139 -35.02 -9.28 -1.61
N ILE A 140 -34.58 -9.09 -0.36
CA ILE A 140 -35.35 -8.34 0.65
C ILE A 140 -35.66 -6.93 0.14
N ALA A 141 -34.65 -6.20 -0.35
CA ALA A 141 -34.85 -4.84 -0.85
C ALA A 141 -35.94 -4.80 -1.94
N ARG A 142 -35.90 -5.73 -2.90
CA ARG A 142 -36.91 -5.86 -3.95
C ARG A 142 -38.30 -6.16 -3.40
N LEU A 143 -38.39 -7.10 -2.46
CA LEU A 143 -39.67 -7.53 -1.86
C LEU A 143 -40.32 -6.41 -1.04
N LEU A 144 -39.51 -5.63 -0.33
CA LEU A 144 -39.95 -4.51 0.49
C LEU A 144 -40.05 -3.18 -0.30
N GLY A 145 -39.88 -3.21 -1.63
CA GLY A 145 -40.00 -2.02 -2.48
C GLY A 145 -38.90 -0.96 -2.27
N VAL A 146 -37.77 -1.34 -1.66
CA VAL A 146 -36.65 -0.44 -1.36
C VAL A 146 -35.67 -0.42 -2.54
N PRO A 147 -35.07 0.73 -2.88
CA PRO A 147 -34.02 0.81 -3.89
C PRO A 147 -32.89 -0.23 -3.68
N GLU A 148 -32.48 -0.92 -4.74
CA GLU A 148 -31.45 -1.97 -4.68
C GLU A 148 -30.00 -1.41 -4.59
N ASP A 149 -29.85 -0.16 -4.15
CA ASP A 149 -28.56 0.52 -4.02
C ASP A 149 -27.75 0.06 -2.81
N SER A 150 -26.50 0.50 -2.73
CA SER A 150 -25.57 0.09 -1.67
C SER A 150 -25.92 0.66 -0.29
N ARG A 151 -26.65 1.77 -0.21
CA ARG A 151 -27.04 2.42 1.04
C ARG A 151 -28.22 1.68 1.67
N SER A 152 -29.28 1.46 0.90
CA SER A 152 -30.47 0.72 1.33
C SER A 152 -30.12 -0.70 1.77
N ARG A 153 -29.26 -1.40 1.01
CA ARG A 153 -28.76 -2.73 1.42
C ARG A 153 -27.93 -2.71 2.69
N ALA A 154 -27.20 -1.62 2.96
CA ALA A 154 -26.42 -1.48 4.20
C ALA A 154 -27.33 -1.25 5.41
N VAL A 155 -28.41 -0.49 5.25
CA VAL A 155 -29.44 -0.28 6.30
C VAL A 155 -30.19 -1.57 6.59
N LEU A 156 -30.72 -2.25 5.55
CA LEU A 156 -31.39 -3.55 5.72
C LEU A 156 -30.46 -4.57 6.39
N GLY A 157 -29.19 -4.63 5.96
CA GLY A 157 -28.20 -5.51 6.59
C GLY A 157 -27.84 -5.12 8.03
N ARG A 158 -28.06 -3.88 8.45
CA ARG A 158 -27.93 -3.44 9.85
C ARG A 158 -29.15 -3.87 10.66
N MET A 159 -30.36 -3.55 10.21
CA MET A 159 -31.61 -3.92 10.87
C MET A 159 -31.72 -5.43 11.08
N LEU A 160 -31.39 -6.24 10.06
CA LEU A 160 -31.35 -7.70 10.17
C LEU A 160 -30.42 -8.19 11.29
N ARG A 161 -29.29 -7.51 11.54
CA ARG A 161 -28.35 -7.86 12.63
C ARG A 161 -28.85 -7.37 13.99
N GLU A 162 -29.42 -6.17 14.04
CA GLU A 162 -29.95 -5.57 15.27
C GLU A 162 -31.13 -6.39 15.81
N HIS A 163 -31.99 -6.88 14.93
CA HIS A 163 -33.11 -7.77 15.27
C HIS A 163 -32.73 -9.26 15.34
N ALA A 164 -31.45 -9.60 15.19
CA ALA A 164 -30.94 -10.97 15.22
C ALA A 164 -31.67 -11.96 14.27
N ILE A 165 -32.14 -11.47 13.12
CA ILE A 165 -32.90 -12.27 12.14
C ILE A 165 -31.95 -13.24 11.43
N ASP A 166 -32.33 -14.53 11.37
CA ASP A 166 -31.51 -15.53 10.69
C ASP A 166 -31.49 -15.28 9.18
N THR A 167 -30.27 -15.13 8.65
CA THR A 167 -29.99 -14.96 7.22
C THR A 167 -29.03 -16.04 6.74
N GLY A 168 -29.03 -17.19 7.42
CA GLY A 168 -28.08 -18.27 7.22
C GLY A 168 -28.12 -18.89 5.84
N HIS A 169 -29.30 -18.96 5.25
CA HIS A 169 -29.60 -19.49 3.92
C HIS A 169 -29.23 -18.54 2.77
N PHE A 170 -28.74 -17.32 3.05
CA PHE A 170 -28.45 -16.36 1.99
C PHE A 170 -27.24 -16.77 1.14
N ARG A 171 -27.41 -16.74 -0.20
CA ARG A 171 -26.42 -17.23 -1.18
C ARG A 171 -25.05 -16.58 -1.05
N ASN A 172 -25.01 -15.30 -0.67
CA ASN A 172 -23.78 -14.50 -0.54
C ASN A 172 -23.31 -14.34 0.91
N ARG A 173 -23.86 -15.13 1.85
CA ARG A 173 -23.40 -15.11 3.24
C ARG A 173 -21.95 -15.59 3.27
N ARG A 174 -21.07 -14.78 3.85
CA ARG A 174 -19.72 -15.22 4.16
C ARG A 174 -19.79 -16.11 5.40
N PRO A 175 -19.49 -17.41 5.32
CA PRO A 175 -19.59 -18.31 6.47
C PRO A 175 -18.75 -17.77 7.62
N ALA A 176 -19.28 -17.62 8.83
CA ALA A 176 -18.49 -17.17 9.97
C ALA A 176 -17.28 -18.09 10.15
N VAL A 177 -16.09 -17.53 10.43
CA VAL A 177 -14.95 -18.37 10.82
C VAL A 177 -15.20 -18.71 12.28
N ASP A 178 -15.69 -19.92 12.55
CA ASP A 178 -15.89 -20.37 13.91
C ASP A 178 -14.56 -20.36 14.67
N ALA A 179 -14.55 -19.70 15.84
CA ALA A 179 -13.37 -19.54 16.65
C ALA A 179 -12.89 -20.88 17.23
N LYS A 180 -13.81 -21.82 17.53
CA LYS A 180 -13.44 -23.15 18.04
C LYS A 180 -12.81 -23.98 16.92
N ALA A 181 -13.44 -24.07 15.76
CA ALA A 181 -12.90 -24.73 14.58
C ALA A 181 -11.55 -24.14 14.16
N LEU A 182 -11.41 -22.80 14.17
CA LEU A 182 -10.15 -22.14 13.82
C LEU A 182 -9.02 -22.49 14.78
N ARG A 183 -9.27 -22.55 16.10
CA ARG A 183 -8.27 -22.98 17.10
C ARG A 183 -7.79 -24.40 16.81
N ALA A 184 -8.72 -25.33 16.59
CA ALA A 184 -8.39 -26.72 16.27
C ALA A 184 -7.59 -26.82 14.96
N ALA A 185 -8.03 -26.12 13.91
CA ALA A 185 -7.38 -26.13 12.61
C ALA A 185 -5.97 -25.53 12.66
N VAL A 186 -5.74 -24.47 13.44
CA VAL A 186 -4.39 -23.86 13.57
C VAL A 186 -3.41 -24.82 14.23
N LEU A 187 -3.83 -25.61 15.22
CA LEU A 187 -2.95 -26.57 15.91
C LEU A 187 -2.49 -27.72 14.99
N THR A 188 -3.37 -28.20 14.10
CA THR A 188 -3.10 -29.34 13.24
C THR A 188 -2.53 -28.96 11.86
N SER A 189 -2.54 -27.67 11.53
CA SER A 189 -2.11 -27.17 10.22
C SER A 189 -0.66 -26.69 10.19
N ALA A 190 -0.01 -26.89 9.05
CA ALA A 190 1.33 -26.37 8.78
C ALA A 190 1.33 -25.03 8.02
N SER A 191 0.18 -24.56 7.54
CA SER A 191 0.06 -23.28 6.83
C SER A 191 -1.36 -22.73 6.87
N TYR A 192 -1.53 -21.42 6.57
CA TYR A 192 -2.86 -20.82 6.41
C TYR A 192 -3.68 -21.47 5.29
N ALA A 193 -3.04 -22.06 4.27
CA ALA A 193 -3.75 -22.80 3.25
C ALA A 193 -4.36 -24.10 3.82
N ASP A 194 -3.63 -24.80 4.68
CA ASP A 194 -4.11 -26.01 5.36
C ASP A 194 -5.23 -25.68 6.34
N VAL A 195 -5.10 -24.56 7.09
CA VAL A 195 -6.18 -24.05 7.94
C VAL A 195 -7.45 -23.78 7.13
N MET A 196 -7.34 -23.11 5.98
CA MET A 196 -8.51 -22.86 5.13
C MET A 196 -9.14 -24.16 4.64
N ARG A 197 -8.35 -25.16 4.24
CA ARG A 197 -8.88 -26.48 3.83
C ARG A 197 -9.57 -27.21 4.98
N ALA A 198 -8.97 -27.21 6.17
CA ALA A 198 -9.54 -27.82 7.37
C ALA A 198 -10.87 -27.16 7.79
N LEU A 199 -11.02 -25.86 7.50
CA LEU A 199 -12.27 -25.10 7.73
C LEU A 199 -13.28 -25.21 6.58
N GLY A 200 -13.01 -26.00 5.54
CA GLY A 200 -13.87 -26.10 4.36
C GLY A 200 -13.94 -24.82 3.51
N LEU A 201 -12.97 -23.91 3.68
CA LEU A 201 -12.90 -22.64 2.96
C LEU A 201 -12.08 -22.78 1.68
N THR A 202 -12.55 -22.18 0.59
CA THR A 202 -11.76 -22.05 -0.64
C THR A 202 -10.45 -21.31 -0.39
N VAL A 203 -9.33 -21.86 -0.87
CA VAL A 203 -8.01 -21.25 -0.75
C VAL A 203 -7.88 -20.09 -1.74
N ASN A 204 -8.15 -18.87 -1.27
CA ASN A 204 -8.00 -17.63 -2.03
C ASN A 204 -7.52 -16.48 -1.13
N ASP A 205 -7.11 -15.37 -1.72
CA ASP A 205 -6.54 -14.23 -0.98
C ASP A 205 -7.55 -13.58 -0.02
N THR A 206 -8.84 -13.53 -0.39
CA THR A 206 -9.91 -12.96 0.46
C THR A 206 -10.07 -13.76 1.75
N ASN A 207 -10.18 -15.09 1.64
CA ASN A 207 -10.29 -15.99 2.79
C ASN A 207 -8.98 -16.01 3.58
N HIS A 208 -7.83 -15.96 2.92
CA HIS A 208 -6.53 -15.91 3.56
C HIS A 208 -6.37 -14.68 4.46
N ARG A 209 -6.67 -13.48 3.95
CA ARG A 209 -6.65 -12.23 4.73
C ARG A 209 -7.63 -12.28 5.91
N ARG A 210 -8.78 -12.90 5.70
CA ARG A 210 -9.83 -13.02 6.72
C ARG A 210 -9.42 -13.96 7.85
N VAL A 211 -9.03 -15.20 7.53
CA VAL A 211 -8.58 -16.20 8.51
C VAL A 211 -7.39 -15.67 9.29
N ARG A 212 -6.42 -15.04 8.62
CA ARG A 212 -5.26 -14.41 9.27
C ARG A 212 -5.66 -13.28 10.23
N ARG A 213 -6.66 -12.47 9.88
CA ARG A 213 -7.16 -11.41 10.76
C ARG A 213 -7.82 -12.00 12.01
N VAL A 214 -8.68 -13.00 11.84
CA VAL A 214 -9.39 -13.65 12.96
C VAL A 214 -8.40 -14.38 13.86
N ALA A 215 -7.43 -15.11 13.30
CA ALA A 215 -6.37 -15.77 14.06
C ALA A 215 -5.54 -14.77 14.89
N ALA A 216 -5.20 -13.61 14.31
CA ALA A 216 -4.48 -12.56 15.03
C ALA A 216 -5.33 -11.88 16.13
N GLN A 217 -6.63 -11.69 15.91
CA GLN A 217 -7.55 -11.16 16.91
C GLN A 217 -7.71 -12.11 18.11
N LEU A 218 -7.71 -13.42 17.85
CA LEU A 218 -7.77 -14.46 18.87
C LEU A 218 -6.40 -14.77 19.52
N GLY A 219 -5.32 -14.12 19.07
CA GLY A 219 -3.98 -14.34 19.60
C GLY A 219 -3.43 -15.76 19.34
N LEU A 220 -3.87 -16.42 18.27
CA LEU A 220 -3.43 -17.79 17.98
C LEU A 220 -1.97 -17.82 17.56
N ASP A 221 -1.22 -18.79 18.10
CA ASP A 221 0.15 -19.03 17.68
C ASP A 221 0.15 -19.70 16.30
N THR A 222 0.76 -19.02 15.32
CA THR A 222 0.98 -19.56 13.97
C THR A 222 2.47 -19.58 13.63
N SER A 223 3.35 -19.59 14.63
CA SER A 223 4.80 -19.61 14.46
C SER A 223 5.31 -20.94 13.90
N HIS A 224 4.64 -22.04 14.22
CA HIS A 224 4.90 -23.38 13.70
C HIS A 224 4.52 -23.54 12.22
N PHE A 225 3.80 -22.57 11.64
CA PHE A 225 3.47 -22.64 10.22
C PHE A 225 4.75 -22.59 9.40
N ARG A 226 4.93 -23.62 8.56
CA ARG A 226 6.03 -23.72 7.63
C ARG A 226 5.94 -22.54 6.68
N ARG A 227 6.87 -21.59 6.82
CA ARG A 227 7.11 -20.63 5.75
C ARG A 227 7.65 -21.44 4.59
N ARG A 228 6.83 -21.63 3.55
CA ARG A 228 7.43 -21.78 2.22
C ARG A 228 8.26 -20.53 2.03
N ALA A 229 9.57 -20.68 1.93
CA ALA A 229 10.36 -19.67 1.24
C ALA A 229 9.69 -19.55 -0.12
N TRP A 230 8.93 -18.47 -0.33
CA TRP A 230 8.50 -18.09 -1.67
C TRP A 230 9.76 -18.16 -2.50
N GLY A 231 9.75 -19.07 -3.49
CA GLY A 231 10.92 -19.79 -3.96
C GLY A 231 12.18 -18.95 -3.85
N THR A 232 13.22 -19.50 -3.20
CA THR A 232 14.61 -19.02 -3.32
C THR A 232 14.71 -18.24 -4.62
N VAL A 233 14.77 -16.91 -4.54
CA VAL A 233 14.81 -16.04 -5.71
C VAL A 233 15.85 -16.71 -6.59
N GLN A 234 15.42 -17.34 -7.69
CA GLN A 234 16.37 -18.09 -8.51
C GLN A 234 17.46 -17.08 -8.78
N ALA A 235 18.69 -17.41 -8.39
CA ALA A 235 19.82 -16.53 -8.63
C ALA A 235 19.69 -16.08 -10.07
N PRO A 236 19.66 -14.75 -10.35
CA PRO A 236 19.37 -14.26 -11.68
C PRO A 236 20.24 -15.05 -12.64
N LYS A 237 19.63 -15.73 -13.63
CA LYS A 237 20.40 -16.48 -14.63
C LYS A 237 21.52 -15.55 -15.13
N PRO A 238 22.77 -16.04 -15.24
CA PRO A 238 23.87 -15.20 -15.71
C PRO A 238 23.42 -14.53 -17.01
N ARG A 239 23.45 -13.19 -17.03
CA ARG A 239 22.96 -12.43 -18.17
C ARG A 239 23.87 -12.73 -19.34
N ARG A 240 23.30 -13.17 -20.47
CA ARG A 240 24.06 -13.39 -21.71
C ARG A 240 24.85 -12.10 -22.05
N PRO A 241 26.12 -12.22 -22.47
CA PRO A 241 26.89 -11.10 -23.00
C PRO A 241 26.11 -10.45 -24.15
N VAL A 242 26.03 -9.12 -24.16
CA VAL A 242 25.38 -8.34 -25.20
C VAL A 242 26.37 -7.79 -26.22
N ALA A 243 27.66 -7.68 -25.88
CA ALA A 243 28.68 -7.12 -26.76
C ALA A 243 28.71 -7.76 -28.16
N PRO A 244 28.65 -9.11 -28.33
CA PRO A 244 28.69 -9.74 -29.65
C PRO A 244 27.51 -9.35 -30.56
N ASP A 245 26.33 -9.09 -29.97
CA ASP A 245 25.12 -8.77 -30.73
C ASP A 245 24.94 -7.25 -30.94
N VAL A 246 25.65 -6.43 -30.16
CA VAL A 246 25.45 -4.98 -30.09
C VAL A 246 26.56 -4.23 -30.82
N LEU A 247 27.81 -4.68 -30.74
CA LEU A 247 28.96 -4.01 -31.34
C LEU A 247 29.17 -4.43 -32.80
N VAL A 248 28.11 -4.33 -33.59
CA VAL A 248 28.05 -4.74 -34.99
C VAL A 248 27.44 -3.63 -35.85
N VAL A 249 27.57 -3.78 -37.17
CA VAL A 249 26.83 -2.94 -38.12
C VAL A 249 25.40 -3.47 -38.23
N SER A 250 24.43 -2.65 -37.84
CA SER A 250 23.01 -3.00 -37.95
C SER A 250 22.51 -2.85 -39.40
N PRO A 251 21.60 -3.72 -39.87
CA PRO A 251 20.99 -3.58 -41.20
C PRO A 251 20.29 -2.22 -41.39
N LYS A 252 20.25 -1.73 -42.64
CA LYS A 252 19.57 -0.49 -43.00
C LYS A 252 18.09 -0.54 -42.58
N GLY A 253 17.62 0.48 -41.88
CA GLY A 253 16.26 0.53 -41.32
C GLY A 253 16.14 0.03 -39.89
N SER A 254 17.19 -0.53 -39.30
CA SER A 254 17.17 -0.96 -37.90
C SER A 254 16.88 0.21 -36.94
N PRO A 255 16.15 -0.06 -35.83
CA PRO A 255 15.93 0.94 -34.80
C PRO A 255 17.26 1.34 -34.14
N ARG A 256 17.33 2.57 -33.64
CA ARG A 256 18.52 3.05 -32.91
C ARG A 256 18.70 2.24 -31.64
N VAL A 257 19.89 1.67 -31.44
CA VAL A 257 20.24 0.96 -30.20
C VAL A 257 20.23 1.94 -29.03
N ASN A 258 19.59 1.56 -27.93
CA ASN A 258 19.54 2.38 -26.72
C ASN A 258 20.94 2.55 -26.10
N ARG A 259 21.26 3.76 -25.61
CA ARG A 259 22.53 4.08 -24.94
C ARG A 259 22.91 3.07 -23.85
N ALA A 260 21.96 2.66 -23.00
CA ALA A 260 22.24 1.74 -21.89
C ALA A 260 22.75 0.37 -22.40
N ARG A 261 22.24 -0.07 -23.56
CA ARG A 261 22.67 -1.33 -24.19
C ARG A 261 24.06 -1.21 -24.82
N LEU A 262 24.35 -0.08 -25.47
CA LEU A 262 25.70 0.23 -25.99
C LEU A 262 26.71 0.39 -24.86
N HIS A 263 26.36 1.11 -23.79
CA HIS A 263 27.21 1.30 -22.62
C HIS A 263 27.57 -0.04 -21.99
N ARG A 264 26.57 -0.91 -21.78
CA ARG A 264 26.80 -2.27 -21.27
C ARG A 264 27.74 -3.07 -22.18
N ALA A 265 27.50 -3.05 -23.49
CA ALA A 265 28.35 -3.75 -24.46
C ALA A 265 29.81 -3.27 -24.41
N LEU A 266 30.03 -1.96 -24.29
CA LEU A 266 31.37 -1.38 -24.15
C LEU A 266 32.04 -1.74 -22.80
N GLN A 267 31.28 -1.84 -21.71
CA GLN A 267 31.81 -2.30 -20.41
C GLN A 267 32.16 -3.79 -20.43
N GLU A 268 31.41 -4.62 -21.15
CA GLU A 268 31.69 -6.07 -21.28
C GLU A 268 33.00 -6.38 -22.03
N ILE A 269 33.55 -5.41 -22.78
CA ILE A 269 34.86 -5.50 -23.44
C ILE A 269 35.87 -4.51 -22.83
N ASP A 270 35.66 -4.13 -21.57
CA ASP A 270 36.58 -3.32 -20.75
C ASP A 270 36.97 -1.96 -21.35
N VAL A 271 36.04 -1.31 -22.06
CA VAL A 271 36.28 0.06 -22.54
C VAL A 271 36.20 1.02 -21.36
N PRO A 272 37.28 1.79 -21.08
CA PRO A 272 37.27 2.75 -19.98
C PRO A 272 36.15 3.77 -20.14
N TYR A 273 35.43 4.04 -19.04
CA TYR A 273 34.43 5.10 -19.01
C TYR A 273 35.10 6.47 -18.84
N ALA A 274 35.76 6.92 -19.90
CA ALA A 274 36.45 8.20 -19.94
C ALA A 274 36.25 8.88 -21.30
N CYS A 275 36.20 10.21 -21.29
CA CYS A 275 36.11 11.01 -22.50
C CYS A 275 37.33 10.75 -23.38
N ALA A 276 37.11 10.28 -24.61
CA ALA A 276 38.19 9.98 -25.56
C ALA A 276 39.01 11.21 -26.00
N ARG A 277 38.53 12.43 -25.70
CA ARG A 277 39.22 13.68 -26.07
C ARG A 277 39.97 14.34 -24.92
N CYS A 278 39.37 14.43 -23.73
CA CYS A 278 39.96 15.14 -22.59
C CYS A 278 40.23 14.26 -21.36
N GLY A 279 39.92 12.96 -21.42
CA GLY A 279 40.16 12.02 -20.32
C GLY A 279 39.17 12.12 -19.14
N ASN A 280 38.19 13.03 -19.16
CA ASN A 280 37.19 13.15 -18.10
C ASN A 280 36.49 11.81 -17.82
N THR A 281 36.51 11.34 -16.58
CA THR A 281 36.03 10.02 -16.12
C THR A 281 34.55 9.97 -15.74
N GLY A 282 33.78 11.02 -16.06
CA GLY A 282 32.38 11.15 -15.68
C GLY A 282 32.15 12.01 -14.44
N GLU A 283 33.05 12.95 -14.15
CA GLU A 283 32.92 13.90 -13.04
C GLU A 283 33.11 15.34 -13.53
N TRP A 284 32.28 16.26 -13.03
CA TRP A 284 32.38 17.69 -13.32
C TRP A 284 31.95 18.48 -12.09
N LEU A 285 32.82 19.37 -11.59
CA LEU A 285 32.59 20.16 -10.36
C LEU A 285 32.20 19.30 -9.14
N GLY A 286 32.79 18.11 -8.99
CA GLY A 286 32.47 17.19 -7.89
C GLY A 286 31.18 16.38 -8.08
N GLU A 287 30.46 16.59 -9.18
CA GLU A 287 29.20 15.91 -9.49
C GLU A 287 29.37 14.92 -10.63
N SER A 288 28.67 13.78 -10.54
CA SER A 288 28.73 12.76 -11.60
C SER A 288 28.01 13.23 -12.86
N ILE A 289 28.69 13.16 -14.00
CA ILE A 289 28.12 13.46 -15.31
C ILE A 289 28.07 12.22 -16.20
N THR A 290 27.02 12.14 -17.01
CA THR A 290 26.89 11.11 -18.03
C THR A 290 27.76 11.48 -19.23
N LEU A 291 28.65 10.57 -19.65
CA LEU A 291 29.39 10.68 -20.91
C LEU A 291 28.52 10.12 -22.05
N PRO A 292 28.05 10.93 -23.02
CA PRO A 292 27.39 10.38 -24.20
C PRO A 292 28.29 9.45 -25.00
N ILE A 293 27.67 8.51 -25.71
CA ILE A 293 28.34 7.64 -26.68
C ILE A 293 28.16 8.29 -28.05
N ASP A 294 29.27 8.70 -28.65
CA ASP A 294 29.33 9.30 -29.98
C ASP A 294 29.80 8.26 -31.01
N HIS A 295 29.21 8.34 -32.20
CA HIS A 295 29.61 7.57 -33.37
C HIS A 295 30.58 8.43 -34.18
N ILE A 296 31.84 8.00 -34.33
CA ILE A 296 32.90 8.78 -35.00
C ILE A 296 32.49 9.11 -36.44
N SER A 297 31.92 8.15 -37.16
CA SER A 297 31.39 8.34 -38.52
C SER A 297 30.09 9.16 -38.58
N GLY A 298 29.40 9.32 -37.45
CA GLY A 298 28.04 9.85 -37.39
C GLY A 298 26.94 8.88 -37.85
N ASP A 299 27.30 7.68 -38.33
CA ASP A 299 26.34 6.64 -38.68
C ASP A 299 25.88 5.88 -37.43
N ARG A 300 24.60 6.02 -37.09
CA ARG A 300 23.95 5.34 -35.97
C ARG A 300 23.79 3.81 -36.14
N LEU A 301 24.00 3.29 -37.35
CA LEU A 301 23.91 1.85 -37.64
C LEU A 301 25.22 1.13 -37.38
N ASP A 302 26.36 1.81 -37.49
CA ASP A 302 27.67 1.23 -37.24
C ASP A 302 28.03 1.30 -35.76
N ASN A 303 27.63 0.29 -34.98
CA ASN A 303 27.91 0.24 -33.53
C ASN A 303 29.21 -0.50 -33.20
N ARG A 304 30.08 -0.76 -34.19
CA ARG A 304 31.35 -1.44 -33.93
C ARG A 304 32.22 -0.63 -32.97
N ARG A 305 33.01 -1.33 -32.16
CA ARG A 305 33.81 -0.72 -31.08
C ARG A 305 34.69 0.43 -31.59
N GLU A 306 35.33 0.25 -32.74
CA GLU A 306 36.19 1.23 -33.38
C GLU A 306 35.47 2.53 -33.77
N ASN A 307 34.16 2.47 -34.00
CA ASN A 307 33.35 3.63 -34.36
C ASN A 307 32.70 4.32 -33.14
N LEU A 308 32.76 3.71 -31.95
CA LEU A 308 32.15 4.25 -30.74
C LEU A 308 33.18 4.87 -29.80
N ARG A 309 32.84 6.03 -29.22
CA ARG A 309 33.64 6.68 -28.18
C ARG A 309 32.77 7.34 -27.11
N TYR A 310 33.23 7.32 -25.87
CA TYR A 310 32.67 8.17 -24.82
C TYR A 310 33.19 9.59 -24.99
N LEU A 311 32.32 10.59 -24.86
CA LEU A 311 32.71 12.00 -24.79
C LEU A 311 32.04 12.65 -23.59
N CYS A 312 32.67 13.63 -22.95
CA CYS A 312 31.95 14.49 -22.00
C CYS A 312 31.07 15.49 -22.76
N PRO A 313 30.03 16.07 -22.13
CA PRO A 313 29.13 17.03 -22.79
C PRO A 313 29.87 18.18 -23.48
N ASN A 314 30.94 18.70 -22.87
CA ASN A 314 31.75 19.79 -23.41
C ASN A 314 32.51 19.37 -24.68
N CYS A 315 33.18 18.21 -24.67
CA CYS A 315 33.90 17.72 -25.84
C CYS A 315 32.95 17.24 -26.95
N HIS A 316 31.80 16.69 -26.58
CA HIS A 316 30.80 16.22 -27.51
C HIS A 316 30.18 17.39 -28.30
N ALA A 317 29.96 18.52 -27.64
CA ALA A 317 29.45 19.74 -28.28
C ALA A 317 30.35 20.27 -29.42
N LEU A 318 31.64 19.91 -29.42
CA LEU A 318 32.62 20.32 -30.42
C LEU A 318 32.73 19.33 -31.61
N THR A 319 31.96 18.24 -31.61
CA THR A 319 32.00 17.26 -32.70
C THR A 319 31.16 17.73 -33.90
N ALA A 320 31.58 17.38 -35.12
CA ALA A 320 30.79 17.65 -36.32
C ALA A 320 29.47 16.87 -36.35
N THR A 321 29.30 15.85 -35.52
CA THR A 321 28.11 14.99 -35.38
C THR A 321 27.10 15.52 -34.36
N TRP A 322 27.50 16.51 -33.55
CA TRP A 322 26.64 17.14 -32.54
C TRP A 322 25.46 17.86 -33.19
N CYS A 323 24.24 17.60 -32.68
CA CYS A 323 23.01 18.30 -33.08
C CYS A 323 22.67 18.29 -34.59
N ARG A 324 23.12 17.29 -35.37
CA ARG A 324 22.86 17.15 -36.83
C ARG A 324 21.38 17.11 -37.28
N ASN A 325 20.41 17.36 -36.40
CA ASN A 325 18.98 17.26 -36.71
C ASN A 325 18.13 18.51 -36.36
N ARG A 326 18.73 19.70 -36.16
CA ARG A 326 17.95 20.94 -35.98
C ARG A 326 17.72 21.79 -37.24
N HIS A 327 18.28 21.44 -38.40
CA HIS A 327 18.20 22.26 -39.62
C HIS A 327 17.50 21.63 -40.84
N ARG A 328 16.70 20.56 -40.68
CA ARG A 328 15.75 20.15 -41.73
C ARG A 328 14.41 20.83 -41.51
N GLY A 329 14.34 22.11 -41.88
CA GLY A 329 13.11 22.90 -41.74
C GLY A 329 13.31 24.39 -42.02
N ARG A 330 14.00 24.73 -43.12
CA ARG A 330 13.89 26.03 -43.80
C ARG A 330 14.53 25.88 -45.17
N THR A 331 13.83 25.21 -46.07
CA THR A 331 13.98 25.49 -47.50
C THR A 331 13.46 26.90 -47.69
N ALA A 332 14.36 27.86 -47.84
CA ALA A 332 14.02 29.16 -48.37
C ALA A 332 13.75 28.94 -49.85
N ASP A 333 12.47 28.94 -50.23
CA ASP A 333 12.09 29.28 -51.60
C ASP A 333 12.49 30.74 -51.83
N SER A 334 13.24 31.00 -52.89
CA SER A 334 13.20 32.27 -53.60
C SER A 334 13.55 31.99 -55.06
N PRO A 335 12.80 32.60 -56.01
CA PRO A 335 13.03 32.44 -57.45
C PRO A 335 14.36 33.02 -57.93
#